data_AF-A0A926WRJ8-F1
#
_entry.id   AF-A0A926WRJ8-F1
#
_cell.length_a   1.000
_cell.length_b   1.000
_cell.length_c   1.000
_cell.angle_alpha   90.00
_cell.angle_beta   90.00
_cell.angle_gamma   90.00
#
_symmetry.space_group_name_H-M   'P 1'
#
loop_
_entity.id
_entity.type
_entity.pdbx_description
1 polymer ?
#
loop_
_entity_poly.entity_id
_entity_poly.type
_entity_poly.pdbx_seq_one_letter_code
_entity_poly.pdbx_strand_id
1 'polypeptide(L)'
;MKEELIELMARVVQVLRVNMNWMTWNLFLAFIPLALSVWLFRIRRYRSWLWWLGFLVFYAFLPNAPYLLTDVIHLIDDIRQVQSVWVITLVLIPVYLLVILSGFEAYVISLINWGYYLHRIGKSQWILWMELITHALSAVGIYWGRFLRFNSWDFITQPDAVLTKGVEEILGKQPLIIIAITFVVLVSLYWMMKRVSLGFVRQPQNDISINSQQTNPHTPNAG
;
A
#
# COMPACT_ATOMS: atom_id res chain seq x y z
N MET A 1 7.13 -40.83 -10.73
CA MET A 1 6.69 -40.35 -9.40
C MET A 1 7.76 -39.59 -8.60
N LYS A 2 8.90 -40.17 -8.19
CA LYS A 2 9.94 -39.41 -7.45
C LYS A 2 10.65 -38.35 -8.33
N GLU A 3 10.99 -38.71 -9.56
CA GLU A 3 11.65 -37.81 -10.52
C GLU A 3 10.74 -36.65 -10.94
N GLU A 4 9.47 -36.92 -11.27
CA GLU A 4 8.45 -35.89 -11.54
C GLU A 4 8.24 -34.93 -10.36
N LEU A 5 8.27 -35.46 -9.11
CA LEU A 5 8.15 -34.63 -7.91
C LEU A 5 9.39 -33.72 -7.75
N ILE A 6 10.58 -34.24 -8.03
CA ILE A 6 11.83 -33.46 -7.96
C ILE A 6 11.85 -32.38 -9.03
N GLU A 7 11.44 -32.69 -10.26
CA GLU A 7 11.32 -31.70 -11.34
C GLU A 7 10.28 -30.62 -11.04
N LEU A 8 9.13 -31.02 -10.49
CA LEU A 8 8.11 -30.07 -10.04
C LEU A 8 8.68 -29.15 -8.96
N MET A 9 9.30 -29.70 -7.91
CA MET A 9 9.88 -28.91 -6.82
C MET A 9 10.99 -27.98 -7.31
N ALA A 10 11.85 -28.43 -8.22
CA ALA A 10 12.89 -27.61 -8.83
C ALA A 10 12.30 -26.44 -9.63
N ARG A 11 11.27 -26.71 -10.45
CA ARG A 11 10.55 -25.68 -11.21
C ARG A 11 9.87 -24.66 -10.29
N VAL A 12 9.24 -25.11 -9.21
CA VAL A 12 8.60 -24.24 -8.22
C VAL A 12 9.62 -23.36 -7.51
N VAL A 13 10.72 -23.94 -7.03
CA VAL A 13 11.79 -23.18 -6.37
C VAL A 13 12.40 -22.16 -7.33
N GLN A 14 12.59 -22.51 -8.60
CA GLN A 14 13.12 -21.59 -9.60
C GLN A 14 12.17 -20.42 -9.86
N VAL A 15 10.88 -20.68 -10.10
CA VAL A 15 9.86 -19.64 -10.31
C VAL A 15 9.77 -18.73 -9.09
N LEU A 16 9.68 -19.31 -7.89
CA LEU A 16 9.66 -18.52 -6.65
C LEU A 16 10.92 -17.68 -6.48
N ARG A 17 12.11 -18.22 -6.75
CA ARG A 17 13.36 -17.49 -6.55
C ARG A 17 13.50 -16.29 -7.48
N VAL A 18 13.10 -16.44 -8.75
CA VAL A 18 13.13 -15.35 -9.73
C VAL A 18 12.15 -14.25 -9.32
N ASN A 19 10.92 -14.63 -8.99
CA ASN A 19 9.87 -13.65 -8.67
C ASN A 19 10.06 -13.01 -7.31
N MET A 20 10.60 -13.74 -6.33
CA MET A 20 10.83 -13.23 -4.99
C MET A 20 11.83 -12.07 -4.98
N ASN A 21 12.82 -12.05 -5.87
CA ASN A 21 13.74 -10.91 -5.97
C ASN A 21 13.00 -9.62 -6.40
N TRP A 22 12.20 -9.71 -7.45
CA TRP A 22 11.44 -8.56 -7.96
C TRP A 22 10.30 -8.16 -7.02
N MET A 23 9.55 -9.13 -6.47
CA MET A 23 8.50 -8.88 -5.48
C MET A 23 9.06 -8.25 -4.21
N THR A 24 10.21 -8.72 -3.71
CA THR A 24 10.87 -8.13 -2.54
C THR A 24 11.32 -6.71 -2.82
N TRP A 25 11.83 -6.44 -4.03
CA TRP A 25 12.21 -5.10 -4.44
C TRP A 25 11.01 -4.15 -4.50
N ASN A 26 9.92 -4.55 -5.14
CA ASN A 26 8.69 -3.75 -5.19
C ASN A 26 8.10 -3.53 -3.80
N LEU A 27 8.07 -4.57 -2.98
CA LEU A 27 7.59 -4.47 -1.61
C LEU A 27 8.47 -3.51 -0.80
N PHE A 28 9.79 -3.60 -0.93
CA PHE A 28 10.71 -2.65 -0.31
C PHE A 28 10.40 -1.21 -0.72
N LEU A 29 10.19 -0.94 -2.01
CA LEU A 29 9.79 0.38 -2.51
C LEU A 29 8.44 0.84 -1.94
N ALA A 30 7.48 -0.08 -1.75
CA ALA A 30 6.19 0.21 -1.13
C ALA A 30 6.29 0.58 0.37
N PHE A 31 7.31 0.09 1.08
CA PHE A 31 7.54 0.42 2.49
C PHE A 31 8.23 1.78 2.69
N ILE A 32 8.92 2.33 1.68
CA ILE A 32 9.55 3.66 1.73
C ILE A 32 8.54 4.77 2.09
N PRO A 33 7.40 4.95 1.38
CA PRO A 33 6.44 5.99 1.75
C PRO A 33 5.85 5.77 3.14
N LEU A 34 5.69 4.52 3.60
CA LEU A 34 5.24 4.24 4.96
C LEU A 34 6.24 4.74 6.00
N ALA A 35 7.52 4.41 5.86
CA ALA A 35 8.57 4.87 6.76
C ALA A 35 8.66 6.41 6.79
N LEU A 36 8.60 7.04 5.61
CA LEU A 36 8.57 8.49 5.49
C LEU A 36 7.31 9.11 6.11
N SER A 37 6.15 8.47 6.00
CA SER A 37 4.91 8.96 6.61
C SER A 37 5.03 9.03 8.13
N VAL A 38 5.65 8.03 8.76
CA VAL A 38 5.85 8.00 10.21
C VAL A 38 6.83 9.11 10.61
N TRP A 39 7.95 9.22 9.90
CA TRP A 39 8.96 10.24 10.18
C TRP A 39 8.41 11.67 10.02
N LEU A 40 7.68 11.95 8.92
CA LEU A 40 7.16 13.27 8.59
C LEU A 40 5.95 13.69 9.45
N PHE A 41 5.02 12.77 9.71
CA PHE A 41 3.69 13.09 10.23
C PHE A 41 3.48 12.70 11.69
N ARG A 42 4.28 11.75 12.23
CA ARG A 42 4.18 11.31 13.62
C ARG A 42 5.31 11.90 14.47
N ILE A 43 6.55 11.81 14.00
CA ILE A 43 7.75 12.16 14.79
C ILE A 43 8.09 13.64 14.69
N ARG A 44 8.25 14.19 13.48
CA ARG A 44 8.75 15.56 13.31
C ARG A 44 7.67 16.61 13.58
N ARG A 45 8.00 17.63 14.37
CA ARG A 45 7.09 18.76 14.70
C ARG A 45 7.31 20.02 13.86
N TYR A 46 8.50 20.21 13.27
CA TYR A 46 8.88 21.45 12.59
C TYR A 46 9.13 21.25 11.09
N ARG A 47 8.68 22.22 10.28
CA ARG A 47 8.83 22.25 8.81
C ARG A 47 10.18 22.82 8.40
N SER A 48 11.26 22.07 8.63
CA SER A 48 12.59 22.40 8.10
C SER A 48 12.72 22.06 6.61
N TRP A 49 13.79 22.52 5.95
CA TRP A 49 14.14 22.11 4.58
C TRP A 49 14.10 20.59 4.36
N LEU A 50 14.68 19.82 5.29
CA LEU A 50 14.67 18.35 5.26
C LEU A 50 13.25 17.74 5.32
N TRP A 51 12.29 18.45 5.89
CA TRP A 51 10.89 17.98 5.95
C TRP A 51 10.25 18.10 4.56
N TRP A 52 10.48 19.21 3.86
CA TRP A 52 10.02 19.40 2.49
C TRP A 52 10.68 18.43 1.51
N LEU A 53 11.98 18.17 1.68
CA LEU A 53 12.66 17.14 0.89
C LEU A 53 12.03 15.76 1.12
N GLY A 54 11.83 15.36 2.38
CA GLY A 54 11.18 14.10 2.69
C GLY A 54 9.75 14.00 2.18
N PHE A 55 9.00 15.10 2.20
CA PHE A 55 7.65 15.19 1.66
C PHE A 55 7.62 14.98 0.14
N LEU A 56 8.59 15.56 -0.58
CA LEU A 56 8.72 15.37 -2.02
C LEU A 56 9.04 13.90 -2.32
N VAL A 57 10.02 13.32 -1.62
CA VAL A 57 10.37 11.90 -1.75
C VAL A 57 9.17 11.01 -1.40
N PHE A 58 8.42 11.34 -0.36
CA PHE A 58 7.21 10.61 0.00
C PHE A 58 6.24 10.54 -1.18
N TYR A 59 5.89 11.68 -1.80
CA TYR A 59 4.96 11.69 -2.94
C TYR A 59 5.54 11.03 -4.19
N ALA A 60 6.85 11.12 -4.42
CA ALA A 60 7.50 10.46 -5.56
C ALA A 60 7.44 8.92 -5.43
N PHE A 61 7.57 8.39 -4.22
CA PHE A 61 7.53 6.95 -3.97
C PHE A 61 6.14 6.43 -3.58
N LEU A 62 5.19 7.31 -3.28
CA LEU A 62 3.84 6.92 -2.86
C LEU A 62 3.10 6.05 -3.87
N PRO A 63 3.16 6.29 -5.19
CA PRO A 63 2.50 5.44 -6.18
C PRO A 63 3.01 4.00 -6.18
N ASN A 64 4.25 3.75 -5.72
CA ASN A 64 4.81 2.40 -5.67
C ASN A 64 4.08 1.48 -4.69
N ALA A 65 3.49 2.01 -3.62
CA ALA A 65 2.76 1.19 -2.66
C ALA A 65 1.47 0.57 -3.24
N PRO A 66 0.54 1.34 -3.84
CA PRO A 66 -0.60 0.78 -4.54
C PRO A 66 -0.25 0.15 -5.89
N TYR A 67 0.93 0.43 -6.47
CA TYR A 67 1.40 -0.23 -7.70
C TYR A 67 1.45 -1.75 -7.58
N LEU A 68 1.71 -2.27 -6.38
CA LEU A 68 1.70 -3.72 -6.11
C LEU A 68 0.35 -4.37 -6.49
N LEU A 69 -0.78 -3.65 -6.47
CA LEU A 69 -2.06 -4.18 -6.97
C LEU A 69 -1.97 -4.65 -8.43
N THR A 70 -1.14 -3.99 -9.24
CA THR A 70 -0.94 -4.32 -10.65
C THR A 70 0.01 -5.50 -10.86
N ASP A 71 0.73 -5.92 -9.82
CA ASP A 71 1.66 -7.05 -9.88
C ASP A 71 0.93 -8.39 -10.06
N VAL A 72 -0.40 -8.42 -9.91
CA VAL A 72 -1.26 -9.57 -10.21
C VAL A 72 -1.11 -10.07 -11.66
N ILE A 73 -0.63 -9.22 -12.56
CA ILE A 73 -0.35 -9.64 -13.94
C ILE A 73 0.76 -10.71 -13.97
N HIS A 74 1.80 -10.60 -13.13
CA HIS A 74 2.87 -11.60 -13.08
C HIS A 74 2.41 -12.91 -12.44
N LEU A 75 1.46 -12.84 -11.48
CA LEU A 75 0.79 -14.04 -10.97
C LEU A 75 0.11 -14.81 -12.12
N ILE A 76 -0.51 -14.12 -13.08
CA ILE A 76 -1.13 -14.76 -14.25
C ILE A 76 -0.08 -15.49 -15.11
N ASP A 77 1.10 -14.91 -15.27
CA ASP A 77 2.18 -15.50 -16.08
C ASP A 77 2.79 -16.72 -15.38
N ASP A 78 2.99 -16.64 -14.06
CA ASP A 78 3.48 -17.74 -13.24
C ASP A 78 2.52 -18.93 -13.20
N ILE A 79 1.21 -18.66 -13.12
CA ILE A 79 0.16 -19.68 -13.19
C ILE A 79 0.27 -20.47 -14.49
N ARG A 80 0.58 -19.80 -15.61
CA ARG A 80 0.75 -20.46 -16.92
C ARG A 80 2.01 -21.32 -16.99
N GLN A 81 3.06 -20.98 -16.23
CA GLN A 81 4.35 -21.71 -16.25
C GLN A 81 4.40 -22.92 -15.31
N VAL A 82 3.82 -22.80 -14.12
CA VAL A 82 3.89 -23.84 -13.08
C VAL A 82 2.97 -25.02 -13.41
N GLN A 83 1.84 -24.77 -14.08
CA GLN A 83 0.87 -25.79 -14.54
C GLN A 83 0.44 -26.81 -13.47
N SER A 84 0.56 -26.46 -12.18
CA SER A 84 0.18 -27.30 -11.04
C SER A 84 -0.79 -26.56 -10.14
N VAL A 85 -2.04 -27.02 -10.12
CA VAL A 85 -3.15 -26.39 -9.37
C VAL A 85 -2.84 -26.32 -7.88
N TRP A 86 -2.21 -27.35 -7.31
CA TRP A 86 -1.86 -27.40 -5.89
C TRP A 86 -0.85 -26.32 -5.52
N VAL A 87 0.23 -26.18 -6.30
CA VAL A 87 1.26 -25.17 -6.05
C VAL A 87 0.69 -23.77 -6.23
N ILE A 88 -0.09 -23.56 -7.30
CA ILE A 88 -0.72 -22.28 -7.57
C ILE A 88 -1.60 -21.86 -6.39
N THR A 89 -2.46 -22.76 -5.92
CA THR A 89 -3.47 -22.46 -4.89
C THR A 89 -2.87 -22.33 -3.50
N LEU A 90 -1.93 -23.20 -3.12
CA LEU A 90 -1.40 -23.26 -1.75
C LEU A 90 -0.15 -22.41 -1.52
N VAL A 91 0.57 -22.04 -2.58
CA VAL A 91 1.85 -21.32 -2.46
C VAL A 91 1.78 -19.99 -3.19
N LEU A 92 1.51 -20.02 -4.49
CA LEU A 92 1.68 -18.85 -5.35
C LEU A 92 0.65 -17.76 -5.03
N ILE A 93 -0.64 -18.10 -5.02
CA ILE A 93 -1.72 -17.15 -4.71
C ILE A 93 -1.53 -16.54 -3.31
N PRO A 94 -1.31 -17.31 -2.22
CA PRO A 94 -1.07 -16.74 -0.90
C PRO A 94 0.14 -15.80 -0.84
N VAL A 95 1.27 -16.15 -1.47
CA VAL A 95 2.47 -15.30 -1.49
C VAL A 95 2.21 -13.96 -2.18
N TYR A 96 1.61 -13.98 -3.37
CA TYR A 96 1.24 -12.75 -4.07
C TYR A 96 0.23 -11.93 -3.27
N LEU A 97 -0.80 -12.57 -2.72
CA LEU A 97 -1.81 -11.89 -1.92
C LEU A 97 -1.19 -11.20 -0.70
N LEU A 98 -0.27 -11.87 0.01
CA LEU A 98 0.44 -11.28 1.14
C LEU A 98 1.26 -10.05 0.74
N VAL A 99 2.00 -10.12 -0.37
CA VAL A 99 2.79 -8.97 -0.86
C VAL A 99 1.88 -7.81 -1.26
N ILE A 100 0.83 -8.09 -2.04
CA ILE A 100 -0.13 -7.08 -2.50
C ILE A 100 -0.85 -6.41 -1.32
N LEU A 101 -1.37 -7.20 -0.39
CA LEU A 101 -2.06 -6.68 0.79
C LEU A 101 -1.11 -5.89 1.69
N SER A 102 0.13 -6.36 1.88
CA SER A 102 1.12 -5.64 2.71
C SER A 102 1.49 -4.28 2.09
N GLY A 103 1.72 -4.23 0.78
CA GLY A 103 1.99 -2.98 0.07
C GLY A 103 0.81 -2.02 0.09
N PHE A 104 -0.40 -2.54 -0.10
CA PHE A 104 -1.61 -1.72 -0.06
C PHE A 104 -1.93 -1.22 1.35
N GLU A 105 -1.69 -2.03 2.38
CA GLU A 105 -1.85 -1.59 3.77
C GLU A 105 -0.80 -0.52 4.13
N ALA A 106 0.44 -0.65 3.64
CA ALA A 106 1.45 0.39 3.79
C ALA A 106 1.00 1.73 3.17
N TYR A 107 0.31 1.69 2.02
CA TYR A 107 -0.32 2.86 1.42
C TYR A 107 -1.44 3.44 2.32
N VAL A 108 -2.36 2.60 2.79
CA VAL A 108 -3.48 3.02 3.66
C VAL A 108 -2.97 3.69 4.93
N ILE A 109 -2.02 3.07 5.64
CA ILE A 109 -1.44 3.61 6.87
C ILE A 109 -0.72 4.94 6.60
N SER A 110 -0.03 5.07 5.45
CA SER A 110 0.63 6.32 5.05
C SER A 110 -0.36 7.49 4.95
N LEU A 111 -1.51 7.26 4.30
CA LEU A 111 -2.55 8.28 4.16
C LEU A 111 -3.26 8.57 5.49
N ILE A 112 -3.46 7.55 6.34
CA ILE A 112 -4.01 7.75 7.69
C ILE A 112 -3.07 8.63 8.52
N ASN A 113 -1.76 8.39 8.48
CA ASN A 113 -0.77 9.22 9.16
C ASN A 113 -0.80 10.66 8.66
N TRP A 114 -0.94 10.86 7.35
CA TRP A 114 -1.11 12.17 6.74
C TRP A 114 -2.38 12.88 7.23
N GLY A 115 -3.52 12.18 7.21
CA GLY A 115 -4.80 12.71 7.69
C GLY A 115 -4.74 13.08 9.17
N TYR A 116 -4.08 12.25 9.99
CA TYR A 116 -3.85 12.54 11.40
C TYR A 116 -2.98 13.80 11.60
N TYR A 117 -1.95 14.01 10.77
CA TYR A 117 -1.17 15.25 10.80
C TYR A 117 -2.00 16.47 10.40
N LEU A 118 -2.83 16.37 9.36
CA LEU A 118 -3.78 17.44 8.98
C LEU A 118 -4.73 17.79 10.13
N HIS A 119 -5.23 16.78 10.85
CA HIS A 119 -6.06 16.99 12.02
C HIS A 119 -5.30 17.71 13.14
N ARG A 120 -4.07 17.28 13.44
CA ARG A 120 -3.21 17.91 14.47
C ARG A 120 -2.93 19.40 14.19
N ILE A 121 -2.81 19.80 12.92
CA ILE A 121 -2.60 21.20 12.53
C ILE A 121 -3.90 21.99 12.31
N GLY A 122 -5.07 21.45 12.70
CA GLY A 122 -6.36 22.12 12.59
C GLY A 122 -6.92 22.24 11.16
N LYS A 123 -6.52 21.35 10.25
CA LYS A 123 -6.90 21.36 8.82
C LYS A 123 -7.71 20.11 8.43
N SER A 124 -8.51 19.57 9.33
CA SER A 124 -9.29 18.34 9.09
C SER A 124 -10.25 18.41 7.90
N GLN A 125 -10.77 19.60 7.59
CA GLN A 125 -11.64 19.81 6.43
C GLN A 125 -10.95 19.49 5.09
N TRP A 126 -9.61 19.45 5.05
CA TRP A 126 -8.85 19.15 3.84
C TRP A 126 -8.50 17.67 3.69
N ILE A 127 -8.84 16.81 4.65
CA ILE A 127 -8.45 15.39 4.62
C ILE A 127 -9.05 14.68 3.41
N LEU A 128 -10.34 14.90 3.12
CA LEU A 128 -11.00 14.28 1.97
C LEU A 128 -10.34 14.72 0.64
N TRP A 129 -10.09 16.02 0.48
CA TRP A 129 -9.44 16.55 -0.72
C TRP A 129 -8.02 16.02 -0.88
N MET A 130 -7.26 15.93 0.22
CA MET A 130 -5.93 15.35 0.24
C MET A 130 -5.95 13.88 -0.21
N GLU A 131 -6.89 13.07 0.31
CA GLU A 131 -7.05 11.67 -0.08
C GLU A 131 -7.37 11.55 -1.58
N LEU A 132 -8.34 12.31 -2.08
CA LEU A 132 -8.73 12.30 -3.49
C LEU A 132 -7.59 12.72 -4.42
N ILE A 133 -6.89 13.81 -4.11
CA ILE A 133 -5.73 14.27 -4.91
C ILE A 133 -4.63 13.21 -4.87
N THR A 134 -4.38 12.62 -3.71
CA THR A 134 -3.36 11.59 -3.54
C THR A 134 -3.69 10.34 -4.36
N HIS A 135 -4.95 9.91 -4.39
CA HIS A 135 -5.39 8.79 -5.24
C HIS A 135 -5.24 9.12 -6.73
N ALA A 136 -5.58 10.35 -7.14
CA ALA A 136 -5.42 10.78 -8.54
C ALA A 136 -3.94 10.78 -8.96
N LEU A 137 -3.06 11.35 -8.14
CA LEU A 137 -1.62 11.34 -8.38
C LEU A 137 -1.06 9.91 -8.39
N SER A 138 -1.53 9.05 -7.49
CA SER A 138 -1.13 7.64 -7.45
C SER A 138 -1.58 6.88 -8.69
N ALA A 139 -2.80 7.12 -9.18
CA ALA A 139 -3.30 6.50 -10.40
C ALA A 139 -2.49 6.90 -11.64
N VAL A 140 -2.12 8.18 -11.76
CA VAL A 140 -1.21 8.68 -12.80
C VAL A 140 0.17 8.05 -12.66
N GLY A 141 0.73 8.01 -11.44
CA GLY A 141 2.03 7.41 -11.18
C GLY A 141 2.09 5.91 -11.52
N ILE A 142 1.03 5.17 -11.21
CA ILE A 142 0.91 3.75 -11.60
C ILE A 142 0.87 3.62 -13.12
N TYR A 143 0.11 4.48 -13.81
CA TYR A 143 0.06 4.46 -15.27
C TYR A 143 1.46 4.70 -15.88
N TRP A 144 2.17 5.71 -15.40
CA TRP A 144 3.55 6.01 -15.82
C TRP A 144 4.52 4.85 -15.56
N GLY A 145 4.48 4.26 -14.38
CA GLY A 145 5.34 3.12 -14.06
C GLY A 145 5.01 1.88 -14.88
N ARG A 146 3.72 1.60 -15.13
CA ARG A 146 3.29 0.34 -15.74
C ARG A 146 3.31 0.36 -17.27
N PHE A 147 2.86 1.45 -17.88
CA PHE A 147 2.69 1.54 -19.33
C PHE A 147 3.87 2.24 -20.00
N LEU A 148 4.31 3.36 -19.43
CA LEU A 148 5.45 4.12 -19.94
C LEU A 148 6.80 3.61 -19.42
N ARG A 149 6.79 2.72 -18.41
CA ARG A 149 7.98 2.12 -17.77
C ARG A 149 8.96 3.16 -17.19
N PHE A 150 8.45 4.34 -16.85
CA PHE A 150 9.25 5.35 -16.16
C PHE A 150 9.43 4.98 -14.69
N ASN A 151 10.67 5.03 -14.23
CA ASN A 151 11.03 4.92 -12.83
C ASN A 151 11.18 6.31 -12.19
N SER A 152 11.18 6.37 -10.86
CA SER A 152 11.46 7.61 -10.12
C SER A 152 12.84 8.22 -10.46
N TRP A 153 13.77 7.44 -11.01
CA TRP A 153 15.08 7.89 -11.47
C TRP A 153 15.04 8.62 -12.84
N ASP A 154 14.07 8.28 -13.70
CA ASP A 154 13.93 8.88 -15.03
C ASP A 154 13.47 10.34 -14.97
N PHE A 155 12.78 10.70 -13.87
CA PHE A 155 12.45 12.08 -13.54
C PHE A 155 13.68 12.98 -13.31
N ILE A 156 14.80 12.39 -12.90
CA ILE A 156 16.04 13.10 -12.62
C ILE A 156 16.95 13.07 -13.85
N THR A 157 17.00 11.94 -14.55
CA THR A 157 17.93 11.75 -15.68
C THR A 157 17.39 12.27 -17.01
N GLN A 158 16.06 12.25 -17.22
CA GLN A 158 15.43 12.63 -18.49
C GLN A 158 14.09 13.37 -18.26
N PRO A 159 14.09 14.52 -17.56
CA PRO A 159 12.86 15.25 -17.24
C PRO A 159 12.08 15.68 -18.49
N ASP A 160 12.77 16.09 -19.56
CA ASP A 160 12.12 16.55 -20.80
C ASP A 160 11.34 15.43 -21.51
N ALA A 161 11.87 14.21 -21.51
CA ALA A 161 11.22 13.05 -22.12
C ALA A 161 9.98 12.61 -21.33
N VAL A 162 10.06 12.67 -20.00
CA VAL A 162 8.93 12.35 -19.11
C VAL A 162 7.82 13.39 -19.25
N LEU A 163 8.16 14.68 -19.34
CA LEU A 163 7.18 15.76 -19.44
C LEU A 163 6.52 15.85 -20.81
N THR A 164 7.28 15.73 -21.90
CA THR A 164 6.70 15.84 -23.27
C THR A 164 5.91 14.58 -23.64
N LYS A 165 6.53 13.40 -23.59
CA LYS A 165 5.86 12.15 -23.95
C LYS A 165 4.80 11.74 -22.93
N GLY A 166 5.09 11.93 -21.64
CA GLY A 166 4.15 11.54 -20.58
C GLY A 166 2.87 12.36 -20.60
N VAL A 167 2.94 13.67 -20.87
CA VAL A 167 1.74 14.53 -20.92
C VAL A 167 0.96 14.32 -22.21
N GLU A 168 1.62 14.21 -23.36
CA GLU A 168 0.94 13.95 -24.64
C GLU A 168 0.22 12.60 -24.65
N GLU A 169 0.83 11.56 -24.10
CA GLU A 169 0.20 10.24 -24.03
C GLU A 169 -0.94 10.18 -23.00
N ILE A 170 -0.82 10.84 -21.83
CA ILE A 170 -1.90 10.85 -20.82
C ILE A 170 -3.19 11.45 -21.39
N LEU A 171 -3.11 12.40 -22.32
CA LEU A 171 -4.29 13.03 -22.95
C LEU A 171 -5.00 12.12 -23.96
N GLY A 172 -4.44 10.94 -24.26
CA GLY A 172 -5.10 9.93 -25.08
C GLY A 172 -6.36 9.34 -24.42
N LYS A 173 -7.30 8.87 -25.24
CA LYS A 173 -8.55 8.24 -24.73
C LYS A 173 -8.29 6.98 -23.90
N GLN A 174 -7.38 6.11 -24.33
CA GLN A 174 -7.10 4.85 -23.62
C GLN A 174 -6.40 5.09 -22.27
N PRO A 175 -5.35 5.93 -22.18
CA PRO A 175 -4.67 6.21 -20.90
C PRO A 175 -5.60 6.84 -19.86
N LEU A 176 -6.46 7.78 -20.26
CA LEU A 176 -7.45 8.39 -19.36
C LEU A 176 -8.41 7.37 -18.77
N ILE A 177 -8.90 6.41 -19.57
CA ILE A 177 -9.79 5.35 -19.08
C ILE A 177 -9.07 4.48 -18.06
N ILE A 178 -7.82 4.09 -18.33
CA ILE A 178 -7.03 3.27 -17.40
C ILE A 178 -6.81 4.02 -16.08
N ILE A 179 -6.37 5.29 -16.14
CA ILE A 179 -6.16 6.13 -14.97
C ILE A 179 -7.45 6.30 -14.18
N ALA A 180 -8.59 6.53 -14.85
CA ALA A 180 -9.89 6.67 -14.19
C ALA A 180 -10.33 5.38 -13.49
N ILE A 181 -10.16 4.22 -14.13
CA ILE A 181 -10.46 2.92 -13.52
C ILE A 181 -9.54 2.69 -12.32
N THR A 182 -8.24 2.92 -12.46
CA THR A 182 -7.28 2.79 -11.36
C THR A 182 -7.65 3.71 -10.20
N PHE A 183 -8.02 4.96 -10.48
CA PHE A 183 -8.48 5.90 -9.47
C PHE A 183 -9.69 5.38 -8.68
N VAL A 184 -10.72 4.90 -9.37
CA VAL A 184 -11.93 4.35 -8.72
C VAL A 184 -11.58 3.13 -7.86
N VAL A 185 -10.73 2.25 -8.36
CA VAL A 185 -10.25 1.07 -7.61
C VAL A 185 -9.50 1.51 -6.35
N LEU A 186 -8.57 2.46 -6.47
CA LEU A 186 -7.80 2.95 -5.33
C LEU A 186 -8.69 3.58 -4.26
N VAL A 187 -9.62 4.46 -4.64
CA VAL A 187 -10.55 5.10 -3.71
C VAL A 187 -11.39 4.05 -2.98
N SER A 188 -11.94 3.08 -3.73
CA SER A 188 -12.82 2.05 -3.19
C SER A 188 -12.10 1.12 -2.20
N LEU A 189 -10.94 0.60 -2.61
CA LEU A 189 -10.12 -0.28 -1.77
C LEU A 189 -9.58 0.46 -0.55
N TYR A 190 -9.12 1.71 -0.73
CA TYR A 190 -8.62 2.53 0.38
C TYR A 190 -9.71 2.77 1.42
N TRP A 191 -10.91 3.13 0.98
CA TRP A 191 -12.02 3.37 1.89
C TRP A 191 -12.40 2.12 2.68
N MET A 192 -12.41 0.95 2.03
CA MET A 192 -12.65 -0.34 2.69
C MET A 192 -11.57 -0.65 3.72
N MET A 193 -10.30 -0.61 3.31
CA MET A 193 -9.17 -0.96 4.18
C MET A 193 -9.01 0.02 5.33
N LYS A 194 -9.16 1.33 5.09
CA LYS A 194 -9.14 2.36 6.13
C LYS A 194 -10.14 2.07 7.25
N ARG A 195 -11.35 1.60 6.92
CA ARG A 195 -12.36 1.22 7.92
C ARG A 195 -11.90 0.04 8.76
N VAL A 196 -11.31 -0.96 8.11
CA VAL A 196 -10.75 -2.15 8.78
C VAL A 196 -9.60 -1.75 9.71
N SER A 197 -8.60 -1.03 9.21
CA SER A 197 -7.43 -0.61 9.98
C SER A 197 -7.80 0.28 11.17
N LEU A 198 -8.72 1.25 10.98
CA LEU A 198 -9.22 2.08 12.09
C LEU A 198 -10.09 1.30 13.10
N GLY A 199 -10.77 0.25 12.66
CA GLY A 199 -11.52 -0.66 13.52
C GLY A 199 -10.61 -1.38 14.52
N PHE A 200 -9.51 -1.96 14.03
CA PHE A 200 -8.51 -2.63 14.87
C PHE A 200 -7.84 -1.68 15.87
N VAL A 201 -7.56 -0.43 15.47
CA VAL A 201 -6.93 0.56 16.36
C VAL A 201 -7.86 1.03 17.50
N ARG A 202 -9.19 0.98 17.33
CA ARG A 202 -10.16 1.39 18.36
C ARG A 202 -10.47 0.29 19.39
N GLN A 203 -10.16 -0.97 19.10
CA GLN A 203 -10.47 -2.11 19.97
C GLN A 203 -9.64 -2.33 21.26
N PRO A 204 -8.44 -1.75 21.51
CA PRO A 204 -7.66 -2.17 22.68
C PRO A 204 -8.12 -1.65 24.06
N GLN A 205 -9.14 -0.80 24.16
CA GLN A 205 -9.40 -0.05 25.40
C GLN A 205 -10.75 -0.34 26.09
N ASN A 206 -11.62 -1.14 25.50
CA ASN A 206 -12.95 -1.44 26.06
C ASN A 206 -13.04 -2.79 26.83
N ASP A 207 -12.00 -3.64 26.77
CA ASP A 207 -12.06 -4.99 27.37
C ASP A 207 -11.38 -5.13 28.75
N ILE A 208 -10.91 -4.04 29.37
CA ILE A 208 -10.26 -4.07 30.72
C ILE A 208 -11.02 -3.18 31.73
N SER A 209 -12.35 -3.26 31.77
CA SER A 209 -13.16 -2.61 32.82
C SER A 209 -14.26 -3.51 33.40
N ILE A 210 -14.13 -4.83 33.28
CA ILE A 210 -15.03 -5.78 33.94
C ILE A 210 -14.32 -6.36 35.18
N ASN A 211 -14.94 -6.12 36.35
CA ASN A 211 -14.65 -6.66 37.69
C ASN A 211 -13.64 -5.93 38.59
N SER A 212 -14.01 -4.74 39.07
CA SER A 212 -13.48 -4.25 40.36
C SER A 212 -14.51 -3.66 41.32
N GLN A 213 -15.81 -3.94 41.17
CA GLN A 213 -16.80 -3.54 42.17
C GLN A 213 -17.96 -4.51 42.26
N GLN A 214 -17.87 -5.50 43.16
CA GLN A 214 -19.01 -5.99 43.96
C GLN A 214 -18.57 -7.10 44.93
N THR A 215 -18.11 -6.71 46.12
CA THR A 215 -18.34 -7.47 47.38
C THR A 215 -18.19 -6.51 48.57
N ASN A 216 -19.27 -5.84 48.97
CA ASN A 216 -19.40 -5.34 50.35
C ASN A 216 -20.48 -6.20 51.02
N PRO A 217 -20.16 -7.05 52.01
CA PRO A 217 -21.18 -7.67 52.82
C PRO A 217 -21.68 -6.68 53.87
N HIS A 218 -23.00 -6.51 53.85
CA HIS A 218 -23.85 -5.80 54.80
C HIS A 218 -23.45 -5.99 56.28
N THR A 219 -23.37 -4.89 57.02
CA THR A 219 -23.58 -4.85 58.47
C THR A 219 -25.05 -4.53 58.75
N PRO A 220 -25.79 -5.35 59.53
CA PRO A 220 -27.07 -4.93 60.09
C PRO A 220 -26.86 -4.32 61.48
N ASN A 221 -27.41 -3.13 61.67
CA ASN A 221 -27.64 -2.53 62.99
C ASN A 221 -28.63 -3.37 63.81
N ALA A 222 -28.27 -3.66 65.06
CA ALA A 222 -29.15 -3.82 66.21
C ALA A 222 -28.38 -3.16 67.37
N GLY A 223 -28.97 -2.23 68.14
CA GLY A 223 -30.02 -2.53 69.11
C GLY A 223 -29.36 -2.71 70.46
#